data_AF-A0A8J1ZXI1-F1
#
_entry.id   AF-A0A8J1ZXI1-F1
#
_cell.length_a   1.000
_cell.length_b   1.000
_cell.length_c   1.000
_cell.angle_alpha   90.00
_cell.angle_beta   90.00
_cell.angle_gamma   90.00
#
_symmetry.space_group_name_H-M   'P 1'
#
loop_
_entity.id
_entity.type
_entity.pdbx_description
1 polymer ?
#
loop_
_entity_poly.entity_id
_entity_poly.type
_entity_poly.pdbx_seq_one_letter_code
_entity_poly.pdbx_strand_id
1 'polypeptide(L)'
;MPSKKGKNKAAAAGAAPTPALPQLPQHIEEIEPGIAIEDDMDPSKFPTAPSIGLSVVGFCGVDDSVCIQTVCELSQEYSFIEWGVLLHPERQGKPRYASIQWLHRLRDEVERRQQKALCIKSKDQVATRGSNMAGPWSSSLGKNKSTSYSIRLAAHLGGDYCLQALRGEGGFIKNTLVEQLGFTRIQLNPTKPNGVSETSLRKYLESFRQLAVSMPDIQFILQVNRQTKDLAFPLMDDPLPNLAFLYDSSMGCGRTPSRRPVPIGHPGVHIGYAGGLGPHNLRDELRKITTAVMNSQQRGAGCEFINALANGMDLPQMEPQERTIWIDMESSLRRVDPEAKTDVFDIDQCNRVIGQLCDLGVLPADE
;
A
#
# COMPACT_ATOMS: atom_id res chain seq x y z
N MET A 1 61.33 -44.58 20.34
CA MET A 1 61.14 -44.61 21.81
C MET A 1 60.39 -43.34 22.23
N PRO A 2 59.47 -43.36 23.20
CA PRO A 2 58.18 -44.07 23.18
C PRO A 2 56.97 -43.12 23.28
N SER A 3 55.80 -43.68 22.97
CA SER A 3 54.45 -43.14 23.19
C SER A 3 54.08 -42.89 24.66
N LYS A 4 53.09 -42.03 24.92
CA LYS A 4 52.00 -42.19 25.93
C LYS A 4 51.01 -41.01 25.77
N LYS A 5 49.78 -41.21 25.26
CA LYS A 5 48.53 -41.58 25.97
C LYS A 5 48.19 -40.72 27.20
N GLY A 6 47.13 -39.92 27.04
CA GLY A 6 45.98 -39.84 27.97
C GLY A 6 45.92 -38.64 28.92
N LYS A 7 44.86 -37.82 28.84
CA LYS A 7 43.59 -38.02 29.55
C LYS A 7 42.71 -36.77 29.43
N ASN A 8 41.45 -37.00 29.11
CA ASN A 8 40.33 -36.07 29.26
C ASN A 8 40.21 -35.55 30.70
N LYS A 9 39.95 -34.25 30.85
CA LYS A 9 39.15 -33.71 31.96
C LYS A 9 38.22 -32.64 31.39
N ALA A 10 36.94 -32.99 31.29
CA ALA A 10 35.86 -32.04 31.13
C ALA A 10 35.78 -31.17 32.38
N ALA A 11 35.89 -29.86 32.23
CA ALA A 11 35.54 -28.90 33.26
C ALA A 11 34.10 -28.44 32.97
N ALA A 12 33.18 -28.87 33.83
CA ALA A 12 31.82 -28.37 33.88
C ALA A 12 31.84 -26.91 34.33
N ALA A 13 31.47 -26.00 33.44
CA ALA A 13 31.13 -24.63 33.82
C ALA A 13 29.73 -24.65 34.46
N GLY A 14 29.68 -24.30 35.74
CA GLY A 14 28.46 -24.25 36.54
C GLY A 14 27.44 -23.27 35.94
N ALA A 15 26.19 -23.72 35.86
CA ALA A 15 25.05 -22.89 35.56
C ALA A 15 24.85 -21.87 36.69
N ALA A 16 24.81 -20.59 36.33
CA ALA A 16 24.35 -19.54 37.22
C ALA A 16 22.83 -19.71 37.49
N PRO A 17 22.34 -19.43 38.72
CA PRO A 17 20.92 -19.54 39.02
C PRO A 17 20.11 -18.50 38.24
N THR A 18 19.04 -18.96 37.60
CA THR A 18 18.06 -18.14 36.89
C THR A 18 17.36 -17.19 37.88
N PRO A 19 17.27 -15.88 37.62
CA PRO A 19 16.45 -15.01 38.45
C PRO A 19 14.97 -15.35 38.22
N ALA A 20 14.24 -15.54 39.32
CA ALA A 20 12.81 -15.82 39.31
C ALA A 20 12.03 -14.68 38.62
N LEU A 21 11.09 -15.05 37.76
CA LEU A 21 10.11 -14.13 37.15
C LEU A 21 9.27 -13.46 38.26
N PRO A 22 9.01 -12.14 38.19
CA PRO A 22 8.09 -11.50 39.11
C PRO A 22 6.68 -12.04 38.88
N GLN A 23 6.05 -12.53 39.95
CA GLN A 23 4.66 -12.98 39.93
C GLN A 23 3.74 -11.77 39.68
N LEU A 24 2.84 -11.88 38.70
CA LEU A 24 1.79 -10.89 38.48
C LEU A 24 0.81 -10.91 39.67
N PRO A 25 0.29 -9.73 40.10
CA PRO A 25 -0.70 -9.67 41.15
C PRO A 25 -1.99 -10.37 40.71
N GLN A 26 -2.39 -11.37 41.49
CA GLN A 26 -3.69 -12.02 41.41
C GLN A 26 -4.75 -11.11 42.07
N HIS A 27 -5.34 -10.19 41.33
CA HIS A 27 -6.65 -9.61 41.64
C HIS A 27 -7.16 -8.88 40.38
N ILE A 28 -7.96 -9.58 39.58
CA ILE A 28 -8.87 -8.98 38.62
C ILE A 28 -10.23 -8.99 39.33
N GLU A 29 -10.76 -7.81 39.64
CA GLU A 29 -12.14 -7.67 40.09
C GLU A 29 -13.08 -8.15 38.97
N GLU A 30 -13.97 -9.07 39.33
CA GLU A 30 -15.00 -9.64 38.49
C GLU A 30 -15.99 -8.53 38.07
N ILE A 31 -16.12 -8.29 36.76
CA ILE A 31 -17.20 -7.46 36.20
C ILE A 31 -18.43 -8.36 36.02
N GLU A 32 -19.57 -7.91 36.55
CA GLU A 32 -20.83 -8.65 36.63
C GLU A 32 -21.31 -9.22 35.27
N PRO A 33 -21.94 -10.42 35.25
CA PRO A 33 -22.53 -10.98 34.06
C PRO A 33 -23.99 -10.51 33.89
N GLY A 34 -24.33 -9.94 32.74
CA GLY A 34 -25.72 -9.93 32.27
C GLY A 34 -26.20 -8.65 31.61
N ILE A 35 -25.94 -8.51 30.31
CA ILE A 35 -26.96 -8.04 29.37
C ILE A 35 -26.89 -8.98 28.17
N ALA A 36 -27.91 -9.85 28.05
CA ALA A 36 -28.13 -10.61 26.84
C ALA A 36 -28.47 -9.61 25.72
N ILE A 37 -27.62 -9.56 24.69
CA ILE A 37 -27.94 -8.83 23.46
C ILE A 37 -28.81 -9.80 22.66
N GLU A 38 -30.11 -9.52 22.59
CA GLU A 38 -31.07 -10.31 21.83
C GLU A 38 -30.70 -10.30 20.33
N ASP A 39 -30.62 -11.51 19.75
CA ASP A 39 -30.37 -11.82 18.34
C ASP A 39 -31.59 -11.48 17.46
N ASP A 40 -31.91 -10.19 17.30
CA ASP A 40 -32.95 -9.75 16.36
C ASP A 40 -32.51 -8.52 15.58
N MET A 41 -31.49 -8.70 14.73
CA MET A 41 -30.97 -7.67 13.84
C MET A 41 -31.50 -7.86 12.42
N ASP A 42 -32.62 -7.20 12.16
CA ASP A 42 -33.17 -6.94 10.83
C ASP A 42 -32.12 -6.25 9.92
N PRO A 43 -31.62 -6.91 8.86
CA PRO A 43 -30.60 -6.36 7.95
C PRO A 43 -31.03 -5.07 7.24
N SER A 44 -32.34 -4.78 7.18
CA SER A 44 -32.89 -3.59 6.54
C SER A 44 -32.83 -2.33 7.40
N LYS A 45 -32.44 -2.44 8.68
CA LYS A 45 -32.31 -1.31 9.63
C LYS A 45 -30.90 -0.76 9.75
N PHE A 46 -29.91 -1.34 9.07
CA PHE A 46 -28.59 -0.73 9.01
C PHE A 46 -28.64 0.45 8.02
N PRO A 47 -28.36 1.70 8.46
CA PRO A 47 -27.99 2.72 7.50
C PRO A 47 -26.85 2.16 6.66
N THR A 48 -26.94 2.28 5.33
CA THR A 48 -25.85 1.99 4.40
C THR A 48 -24.57 2.49 5.03
N ALA A 49 -23.65 1.57 5.38
CA ALA A 49 -22.45 1.93 6.12
C ALA A 49 -21.78 3.12 5.42
N PRO A 50 -21.25 4.11 6.14
CA PRO A 50 -20.58 5.25 5.51
C PRO A 50 -19.57 4.72 4.51
N SER A 51 -19.77 5.00 3.22
CA SER A 51 -18.94 4.46 2.16
C SER A 51 -17.66 5.29 2.09
N ILE A 52 -16.52 4.67 2.36
CA ILE A 52 -15.22 5.27 2.06
C ILE A 52 -14.95 5.13 0.57
N GLY A 53 -14.63 6.21 -0.12
CA GLY A 53 -14.09 6.13 -1.48
C GLY A 53 -12.64 5.66 -1.40
N LEU A 54 -12.34 4.48 -1.94
CA LEU A 54 -10.94 4.08 -2.14
C LEU A 54 -10.40 4.83 -3.36
N SER A 55 -9.11 5.13 -3.40
CA SER A 55 -8.45 5.68 -4.60
C SER A 55 -7.72 4.60 -5.39
N VAL A 56 -7.17 3.61 -4.68
CA VAL A 56 -6.30 2.55 -5.21
C VAL A 56 -6.43 1.30 -4.34
N VAL A 57 -6.25 0.12 -4.96
CA VAL A 57 -6.09 -1.15 -4.27
C VAL A 57 -4.73 -1.74 -4.61
N GLY A 58 -3.83 -1.77 -3.63
CA GLY A 58 -2.46 -2.26 -3.75
C GLY A 58 -2.38 -3.77 -3.62
N PHE A 59 -1.91 -4.41 -4.69
CA PHE A 59 -1.52 -5.81 -4.75
C PHE A 59 0.00 -5.91 -4.76
N CYS A 60 0.58 -5.99 -3.58
CA CYS A 60 2.02 -5.92 -3.34
C CYS A 60 2.67 -7.31 -3.30
N GLY A 61 3.94 -7.39 -3.71
CA GLY A 61 4.72 -8.63 -3.73
C GLY A 61 4.57 -9.42 -5.04
N VAL A 62 4.15 -8.75 -6.11
CA VAL A 62 4.12 -9.34 -7.45
C VAL A 62 5.55 -9.64 -7.91
N ASP A 63 5.75 -10.81 -8.52
CA ASP A 63 7.07 -11.33 -8.88
C ASP A 63 7.03 -12.25 -10.11
N ASP A 64 8.14 -12.92 -10.40
CA ASP A 64 8.31 -13.84 -11.52
C ASP A 64 7.33 -15.02 -11.57
N SER A 65 6.62 -15.32 -10.48
CA SER A 65 5.66 -16.42 -10.44
C SER A 65 4.34 -16.13 -11.16
N VAL A 66 4.05 -14.86 -11.49
CA VAL A 66 2.83 -14.49 -12.19
C VAL A 66 3.07 -14.20 -13.68
N CYS A 67 2.08 -14.59 -14.48
CA CYS A 67 2.02 -14.29 -15.90
C CYS A 67 1.81 -12.78 -16.14
N ILE A 68 2.70 -12.18 -16.94
CA ILE A 68 2.66 -10.76 -17.30
C ILE A 68 1.35 -10.41 -18.04
N GLN A 69 0.85 -11.30 -18.89
CA GLN A 69 -0.39 -11.10 -19.62
C GLN A 69 -1.59 -10.96 -18.67
N THR A 70 -1.63 -11.78 -17.62
CA THR A 70 -2.68 -11.72 -16.58
C THR A 70 -2.63 -10.42 -15.79
N VAL A 71 -1.44 -9.96 -15.39
CA VAL A 71 -1.24 -8.66 -14.72
C VAL A 71 -1.76 -7.52 -15.60
N CYS A 72 -1.42 -7.57 -16.89
CA CYS A 72 -1.85 -6.60 -17.89
C CYS A 72 -3.37 -6.61 -18.13
N GLU A 73 -3.99 -7.78 -18.19
CA GLU A 73 -5.44 -7.93 -18.36
C GLU A 73 -6.22 -7.39 -17.17
N LEU A 74 -5.83 -7.76 -15.95
CA LEU A 74 -6.45 -7.24 -14.73
C LEU A 74 -6.30 -5.72 -14.61
N SER A 75 -5.15 -5.17 -14.97
CA SER A 75 -4.93 -3.71 -14.94
C SER A 75 -5.80 -2.96 -15.95
N GLN A 76 -6.15 -3.62 -17.07
CA GLN A 76 -7.02 -3.03 -18.08
C GLN A 76 -8.50 -3.11 -17.67
N GLU A 77 -8.88 -4.18 -16.98
CA GLU A 77 -10.25 -4.39 -16.51
C GLU A 77 -10.56 -3.54 -15.27
N TYR A 78 -9.61 -3.47 -14.33
CA TYR A 78 -9.73 -2.80 -13.05
C TYR A 78 -8.64 -1.74 -12.90
N SER A 79 -8.97 -0.52 -13.32
CA SER A 79 -8.03 0.60 -13.43
C SER A 79 -7.54 1.12 -12.07
N PHE A 80 -8.23 0.74 -10.99
CA PHE A 80 -7.86 1.05 -9.61
C PHE A 80 -6.77 0.15 -9.03
N ILE A 81 -6.43 -0.96 -9.68
CA ILE A 81 -5.39 -1.87 -9.19
C ILE A 81 -4.02 -1.22 -9.33
N GLU A 82 -3.24 -1.28 -8.28
CA GLU A 82 -1.82 -0.95 -8.27
C GLU A 82 -0.99 -2.17 -7.90
N TRP A 83 0.05 -2.44 -8.68
CA TRP A 83 0.96 -3.54 -8.42
C TRP A 83 2.17 -3.06 -7.65
N GLY A 84 2.28 -3.49 -6.40
CA GLY A 84 3.42 -3.20 -5.53
C GLY A 84 4.57 -4.17 -5.81
N VAL A 85 5.70 -3.65 -6.27
CA VAL A 85 6.90 -4.43 -6.62
C VAL A 85 7.93 -4.27 -5.52
N LEU A 86 8.25 -5.34 -4.79
CA LEU A 86 9.30 -5.30 -3.77
C LEU A 86 10.69 -5.30 -4.41
N LEU A 87 11.49 -4.29 -4.09
CA LEU A 87 12.85 -4.15 -4.58
C LEU A 87 13.86 -4.17 -3.44
N HIS A 88 14.71 -5.19 -3.45
CA HIS A 88 15.84 -5.32 -2.55
C HIS A 88 17.04 -5.87 -3.32
N PRO A 89 18.25 -5.28 -3.21
CA PRO A 89 19.39 -5.63 -4.06
C PRO A 89 19.77 -7.12 -3.99
N GLU A 90 19.73 -7.72 -2.80
CA GLU A 90 20.11 -9.12 -2.56
C GLU A 90 18.96 -10.15 -2.71
N ARG A 91 17.74 -9.69 -3.02
CA ARG A 91 16.55 -10.56 -3.07
C ARG A 91 15.88 -10.61 -4.43
N GLN A 92 16.31 -9.81 -5.42
CA GLN A 92 15.76 -9.83 -6.79
C GLN A 92 15.68 -11.26 -7.35
N GLY A 93 14.54 -11.58 -7.97
CA GLY A 93 14.27 -12.90 -8.56
C GLY A 93 13.96 -14.01 -7.56
N LYS A 94 13.84 -13.69 -6.26
CA LYS A 94 13.34 -14.62 -5.23
C LYS A 94 11.84 -14.40 -5.03
N PRO A 95 11.12 -15.37 -4.43
CA PRO A 95 9.73 -15.16 -4.03
C PRO A 95 9.52 -13.81 -3.33
N ARG A 96 8.49 -13.07 -3.79
CA ARG A 96 8.05 -11.71 -3.44
C ARG A 96 8.83 -10.57 -4.07
N TYR A 97 9.99 -10.84 -4.65
CA TYR A 97 10.91 -9.85 -5.20
C TYR A 97 11.10 -10.10 -6.69
N ALA A 98 10.36 -9.36 -7.52
CA ALA A 98 10.47 -9.46 -8.98
C ALA A 98 11.93 -9.33 -9.44
N SER A 99 12.30 -10.09 -10.47
CA SER A 99 13.56 -9.90 -11.17
C SER A 99 13.51 -8.67 -12.07
N ILE A 100 14.66 -8.04 -12.31
CA ILE A 100 14.75 -6.95 -13.27
C ILE A 100 14.35 -7.40 -14.68
N GLN A 101 14.64 -8.66 -15.04
CA GLN A 101 14.24 -9.22 -16.33
C GLN A 101 12.71 -9.33 -16.45
N TRP A 102 12.01 -9.70 -15.37
CA TRP A 102 10.55 -9.72 -15.37
C TRP A 102 9.97 -8.32 -15.52
N LEU A 103 10.56 -7.32 -14.86
CA LEU A 103 10.13 -5.92 -14.98
C LEU A 103 10.31 -5.35 -16.39
N HIS A 104 11.44 -5.64 -17.06
CA HIS A 104 11.61 -5.25 -18.46
C HIS A 104 10.58 -5.93 -19.38
N ARG A 105 10.32 -7.24 -19.19
CA ARG A 105 9.28 -7.92 -19.98
C ARG A 105 7.88 -7.35 -19.73
N LEU A 106 7.57 -6.96 -18.50
CA LEU A 106 6.31 -6.29 -18.17
C LEU A 106 6.22 -4.94 -18.89
N ARG A 107 7.31 -4.15 -18.85
CA ARG A 107 7.39 -2.86 -19.55
C ARG A 107 7.18 -3.01 -21.05
N ASP A 108 7.87 -3.96 -21.69
CA ASP A 108 7.75 -4.23 -23.12
C ASP A 108 6.30 -4.61 -23.50
N GLU A 109 5.64 -5.44 -22.69
CA GLU A 109 4.25 -5.83 -22.93
C GLU A 109 3.28 -4.65 -22.78
N VAL A 110 3.49 -3.79 -21.79
CA VAL A 110 2.70 -2.57 -21.58
C VAL A 110 2.84 -1.63 -22.78
N GLU A 111 4.06 -1.36 -23.23
CA GLU A 111 4.33 -0.50 -24.40
C GLU A 111 3.72 -1.08 -25.67
N ARG A 112 3.86 -2.39 -25.88
CA ARG A 112 3.24 -3.09 -27.02
C ARG A 112 1.72 -2.94 -27.03
N ARG A 113 1.06 -3.02 -25.87
CA ARG A 113 -0.39 -2.83 -25.73
C ARG A 113 -0.80 -1.38 -25.98
N GLN A 114 -0.05 -0.41 -25.46
CA GLN A 114 -0.27 1.02 -25.71
C GLN A 114 -0.18 1.36 -27.20
N GLN A 115 0.87 0.87 -27.87
CA GLN A 115 1.04 1.08 -29.31
C GLN A 115 -0.12 0.48 -30.11
N LYS A 116 -0.56 -0.74 -29.76
CA LYS A 116 -1.71 -1.38 -30.41
C LYS A 116 -3.00 -0.55 -30.24
N ALA A 117 -3.25 0.01 -29.05
CA ALA A 117 -4.41 0.85 -28.77
C ALA A 117 -4.40 2.14 -29.61
N LEU A 118 -3.24 2.78 -29.76
CA LEU A 118 -3.08 3.98 -30.61
C LEU A 118 -3.34 3.68 -32.09
N CYS A 119 -2.84 2.55 -32.60
CA CYS A 119 -3.06 2.13 -33.99
C CYS A 119 -4.53 1.81 -34.31
N ILE A 120 -5.31 1.33 -33.33
CA ILE A 120 -6.75 1.09 -33.53
C ILE A 120 -7.49 2.43 -33.64
N LYS A 121 -7.22 3.36 -32.73
CA LYS A 121 -7.82 4.72 -32.75
C LYS A 121 -7.60 5.44 -34.07
N SER A 122 -6.40 5.35 -34.63
CA SER A 122 -6.09 6.02 -35.90
C SER A 122 -6.87 5.42 -37.08
N LYS A 123 -7.09 4.10 -37.10
CA LYS A 123 -7.90 3.44 -38.14
C LYS A 123 -9.38 3.82 -38.05
N ASP A 124 -9.95 3.90 -36.86
CA ASP A 124 -11.36 4.28 -36.66
C ASP A 124 -11.63 5.75 -37.05
N GLN A 125 -10.68 6.65 -36.78
CA GLN A 125 -10.75 8.05 -37.23
C GLN A 125 -10.63 8.23 -38.74
N VAL A 126 -9.88 7.35 -39.43
CA VAL A 126 -9.79 7.37 -40.90
C VAL A 126 -11.07 6.81 -41.53
N ALA A 127 -11.65 5.76 -40.97
CA ALA A 127 -12.90 5.16 -41.47
C ALA A 127 -14.11 6.12 -41.37
N THR A 128 -14.19 6.91 -40.30
CA THR A 128 -15.26 7.89 -40.08
C THR A 128 -15.17 9.12 -41.00
N ARG A 129 -13.99 9.45 -41.53
CA ARG A 129 -13.82 10.53 -42.52
C ARG A 129 -14.16 10.12 -43.96
N GLY A 130 -14.35 8.83 -44.24
CA GLY A 130 -14.68 8.30 -45.56
C GLY A 130 -16.18 8.19 -45.87
N SER A 131 -17.06 8.43 -44.90
CA SER A 131 -18.52 8.26 -45.05
C SER A 131 -19.27 9.55 -44.80
N ASN A 132 -19.22 10.47 -45.77
CA ASN A 132 -20.17 11.58 -45.88
C ASN A 132 -21.13 11.28 -47.05
N MET A 133 -22.11 10.41 -46.80
CA MET A 133 -23.37 10.35 -47.54
C MET A 133 -24.52 10.02 -46.56
N ALA A 134 -25.27 11.07 -46.23
CA ALA A 134 -26.66 11.19 -45.73
C ALA A 134 -27.30 10.07 -44.85
N GLY A 135 -27.75 10.46 -43.65
CA GLY A 135 -28.82 9.78 -42.90
C GLY A 135 -28.98 10.28 -41.45
N PRO A 136 -30.16 10.75 -41.00
CA PRO A 136 -30.36 11.24 -39.65
C PRO A 136 -31.07 10.20 -38.76
N TRP A 137 -30.33 9.37 -38.01
CA TRP A 137 -30.70 8.88 -36.66
C TRP A 137 -29.63 7.93 -36.10
N SER A 138 -29.09 8.25 -34.92
CA SER A 138 -28.78 7.32 -33.82
C SER A 138 -27.95 8.06 -32.77
N SER A 139 -28.63 8.82 -31.92
CA SER A 139 -28.10 9.29 -30.64
C SER A 139 -28.03 8.11 -29.66
N SER A 140 -27.02 7.26 -29.82
CA SER A 140 -26.49 6.48 -28.70
C SER A 140 -25.10 7.04 -28.39
N LEU A 141 -25.05 7.93 -27.40
CA LEU A 141 -23.83 8.34 -26.73
C LEU A 141 -23.24 7.12 -26.02
N GLY A 142 -22.53 6.28 -26.78
CA GLY A 142 -21.57 5.35 -26.23
C GLY A 142 -20.50 6.18 -25.54
N LYS A 143 -20.44 6.11 -24.21
CA LYS A 143 -19.37 6.68 -23.40
C LYS A 143 -18.05 6.24 -24.02
N ASN A 144 -17.31 7.18 -24.63
CA ASN A 144 -15.95 6.96 -25.08
C ASN A 144 -15.09 6.72 -23.83
N LYS A 145 -15.05 5.47 -23.34
CA LYS A 145 -14.10 5.07 -22.30
C LYS A 145 -12.71 5.45 -22.79
N SER A 146 -11.98 6.23 -22.01
CA SER A 146 -10.61 6.61 -22.31
C SER A 146 -9.79 5.35 -22.57
N THR A 147 -9.43 5.16 -23.83
CA THR A 147 -8.78 3.97 -24.38
C THR A 147 -7.26 4.04 -24.20
N SER A 148 -6.79 4.73 -23.15
CA SER A 148 -5.37 4.77 -22.80
C SER A 148 -5.06 3.58 -21.92
N TYR A 149 -4.33 2.61 -22.44
CA TYR A 149 -3.86 1.48 -21.65
C TYR A 149 -2.79 1.97 -20.65
N SER A 150 -3.07 1.86 -19.36
CA SER A 150 -2.12 2.21 -18.30
C SER A 150 -2.10 1.12 -17.24
N ILE A 151 -0.91 0.82 -16.74
CA ILE A 151 -0.72 0.00 -15.53
C ILE A 151 -0.23 0.93 -14.41
N ARG A 152 -0.73 0.72 -13.18
CA ARG A 152 -0.23 1.43 -12.00
C ARG A 152 0.79 0.55 -11.29
N LEU A 153 2.00 1.07 -11.11
CA LEU A 153 3.09 0.38 -10.44
C LEU A 153 3.60 1.22 -9.27
N ALA A 154 3.85 0.57 -8.14
CA ALA A 154 4.52 1.16 -6.98
C ALA A 154 5.79 0.39 -6.65
N ALA A 155 6.94 1.07 -6.61
CA ALA A 155 8.22 0.44 -6.27
C ALA A 155 8.44 0.49 -4.76
N HIS A 156 8.56 -0.67 -4.11
CA HIS A 156 8.69 -0.78 -2.66
C HIS A 156 10.15 -1.07 -2.31
N LEU A 157 10.89 -0.03 -1.94
CA LEU A 157 12.33 -0.10 -1.69
C LEU A 157 12.63 -0.62 -0.29
N GLY A 158 13.43 -1.69 -0.23
CA GLY A 158 14.09 -2.20 0.96
C GLY A 158 15.61 -2.19 0.82
N GLY A 159 16.31 -2.56 1.89
CA GLY A 159 17.77 -2.67 1.94
C GLY A 159 18.47 -1.37 1.53
N ASP A 160 19.56 -1.49 0.79
CA ASP A 160 20.36 -0.33 0.38
C ASP A 160 19.62 0.60 -0.61
N TYR A 161 18.70 0.09 -1.44
CA TYR A 161 17.88 0.97 -2.29
C TYR A 161 17.04 1.95 -1.47
N CYS A 162 16.51 1.52 -0.33
CA CYS A 162 15.81 2.41 0.59
C CYS A 162 16.76 3.43 1.23
N LEU A 163 17.97 3.00 1.60
CA LEU A 163 18.95 3.89 2.23
C LEU A 163 19.50 4.94 1.26
N GLN A 164 19.75 4.58 0.00
CA GLN A 164 20.15 5.52 -1.05
C GLN A 164 19.10 6.62 -1.20
N ALA A 165 17.81 6.26 -1.30
CA ALA A 165 16.73 7.24 -1.35
C ALA A 165 16.71 8.15 -0.12
N LEU A 166 16.87 7.60 1.09
CA LEU A 166 16.92 8.40 2.32
C LEU A 166 18.14 9.33 2.38
N ARG A 167 19.28 8.94 1.79
CA ARG A 167 20.49 9.78 1.66
C ARG A 167 20.36 10.87 0.59
N GLY A 168 19.26 10.91 -0.15
CA GLY A 168 19.05 11.85 -1.25
C GLY A 168 19.63 11.36 -2.59
N GLU A 169 20.07 10.12 -2.67
CA GLU A 169 20.67 9.53 -3.86
C GLU A 169 19.58 9.03 -4.81
N GLY A 170 19.05 9.92 -5.65
CA GLY A 170 17.92 9.64 -6.54
C GLY A 170 18.24 8.89 -7.84
N GLY A 171 19.50 8.54 -8.10
CA GLY A 171 19.94 8.01 -9.40
C GLY A 171 19.23 6.73 -9.83
N PHE A 172 19.09 5.75 -8.92
CA PHE A 172 18.37 4.51 -9.19
C PHE A 172 16.88 4.74 -9.46
N ILE A 173 16.25 5.60 -8.62
CA ILE A 173 14.83 5.94 -8.77
C ILE A 173 14.59 6.60 -10.12
N LYS A 174 15.31 7.67 -10.43
CA LYS A 174 15.12 8.43 -11.66
C LYS A 174 15.42 7.57 -12.89
N ASN A 175 16.64 7.07 -12.99
CA ASN A 175 17.13 6.51 -14.25
C ASN A 175 16.57 5.10 -14.50
N THR A 176 16.32 4.31 -13.45
CA THR A 176 15.85 2.92 -13.60
C THR A 176 14.35 2.81 -13.37
N LEU A 177 13.86 3.24 -12.21
CA LEU A 177 12.45 3.01 -11.87
C LEU A 177 11.52 3.91 -12.68
N VAL A 178 11.82 5.20 -12.78
CA VAL A 178 10.97 6.15 -13.49
C VAL A 178 11.19 6.07 -15.00
N GLU A 179 12.40 6.36 -15.47
CA GLU A 179 12.67 6.50 -16.91
C GLU A 179 12.58 5.17 -17.68
N GLN A 180 13.16 4.08 -17.15
CA GLN A 180 13.18 2.80 -17.86
C GLN A 180 11.95 1.94 -17.59
N LEU A 181 11.42 1.96 -16.37
CA LEU A 181 10.35 1.05 -15.95
C LEU A 181 8.98 1.72 -15.78
N GLY A 182 8.92 3.06 -15.76
CA GLY A 182 7.67 3.82 -15.73
C GLY A 182 6.95 3.85 -14.38
N PHE A 183 7.66 3.66 -13.26
CA PHE A 183 7.09 3.83 -11.93
C PHE A 183 6.81 5.31 -11.64
N THR A 184 5.66 5.60 -11.03
CA THR A 184 5.27 6.95 -10.59
C THR A 184 5.10 7.04 -9.07
N ARG A 185 5.15 5.90 -8.37
CA ARG A 185 5.02 5.80 -6.92
C ARG A 185 6.19 5.02 -6.33
N ILE A 186 6.85 5.59 -5.34
CA ILE A 186 8.04 5.00 -4.69
C ILE A 186 7.78 4.91 -3.19
N GLN A 187 7.63 3.69 -2.68
CA GLN A 187 7.47 3.42 -1.27
C GLN A 187 8.81 3.11 -0.60
N LEU A 188 9.10 3.81 0.49
CA LEU A 188 10.24 3.56 1.35
C LEU A 188 9.81 2.76 2.58
N ASN A 189 10.46 1.61 2.78
CA ASN A 189 10.24 0.72 3.92
C ASN A 189 11.50 0.61 4.80
N PRO A 190 11.93 1.69 5.49
CA PRO A 190 13.16 1.68 6.28
C PRO A 190 12.97 0.95 7.62
N THR A 191 12.73 -0.36 7.56
CA THR A 191 12.51 -1.22 8.72
C THR A 191 13.43 -2.44 8.67
N LYS A 192 13.66 -3.04 9.84
CA LYS A 192 14.56 -4.20 9.98
C LYS A 192 14.12 -5.40 9.13
N PRO A 193 12.83 -5.79 9.08
CA PRO A 193 12.37 -6.87 8.18
C PRO A 193 12.70 -6.63 6.70
N ASN A 194 12.71 -5.35 6.30
CA ASN A 194 13.03 -4.91 4.95
C ASN A 194 14.53 -4.66 4.71
N GLY A 195 15.41 -5.12 5.61
CA GLY A 195 16.86 -5.04 5.42
C GLY A 195 17.47 -3.70 5.84
N VAL A 196 16.71 -2.81 6.49
CA VAL A 196 17.21 -1.52 6.99
C VAL A 196 17.35 -1.59 8.51
N SER A 197 18.59 -1.65 8.99
CA SER A 197 18.90 -1.71 10.44
C SER A 197 19.35 -0.37 11.03
N GLU A 198 19.04 0.74 10.34
CA GLU A 198 19.38 2.08 10.83
C GLU A 198 18.64 2.41 12.12
N THR A 199 19.36 2.92 13.12
CA THR A 199 18.81 3.27 14.43
C THR A 199 18.39 4.73 14.53
N SER A 200 18.94 5.61 13.67
CA SER A 200 18.60 7.04 13.64
C SER A 200 18.14 7.46 12.25
N LEU A 201 16.87 7.21 11.93
CA LEU A 201 16.28 7.62 10.66
C LEU A 201 16.10 9.15 10.55
N ARG A 202 15.99 9.85 11.68
CA ARG A 202 15.81 11.31 11.73
C ARG A 202 16.94 12.07 11.01
N LYS A 203 18.16 11.52 10.99
CA LYS A 203 19.30 12.15 10.31
C LYS A 203 19.11 12.30 8.80
N TYR A 204 18.18 11.55 8.21
CA TYR A 204 17.85 11.57 6.78
C TYR A 204 16.71 12.53 6.42
N LEU A 205 16.14 13.24 7.39
CA LEU A 205 14.97 14.10 7.17
C LEU A 205 15.20 15.10 6.04
N GLU A 206 16.31 15.83 6.11
CA GLU A 206 16.62 16.90 5.14
C GLU A 206 17.00 16.33 3.77
N SER A 207 17.85 15.31 3.73
CA SER A 207 18.26 14.68 2.47
C SER A 207 17.09 14.04 1.72
N PHE A 208 16.17 13.39 2.45
CA PHE A 208 14.96 12.84 1.84
C PHE A 208 14.00 13.94 1.35
N ARG A 209 13.83 15.04 2.10
CA ARG A 209 13.02 16.18 1.63
C ARG A 209 13.54 16.74 0.32
N GLN A 210 14.86 16.95 0.22
CA GLN A 210 15.49 17.46 -0.99
C GLN A 210 15.26 16.51 -2.18
N LEU A 211 15.34 15.20 -1.96
CA LEU A 211 15.02 14.21 -2.99
C LEU A 211 13.56 14.32 -3.45
N ALA A 212 12.61 14.33 -2.51
CA ALA A 212 11.19 14.40 -2.84
C ALA A 212 10.86 15.68 -3.62
N VAL A 213 11.41 16.82 -3.22
CA VAL A 213 11.25 18.10 -3.93
C VAL A 213 11.87 18.06 -5.33
N SER A 214 13.01 17.36 -5.51
CA SER A 214 13.66 17.24 -6.82
C SER A 214 12.88 16.38 -7.84
N MET A 215 11.83 15.67 -7.41
CA MET A 215 11.02 14.77 -8.23
C MET A 215 9.52 15.01 -7.99
N PRO A 216 8.99 16.19 -8.34
CA PRO A 216 7.62 16.58 -7.99
C PRO A 216 6.54 15.68 -8.64
N ASP A 217 6.85 15.07 -9.79
CA ASP A 217 5.93 14.18 -10.51
C ASP A 217 5.86 12.76 -9.92
N ILE A 218 6.72 12.46 -8.94
CA ILE A 218 6.80 11.16 -8.28
C ILE A 218 6.18 11.26 -6.91
N GLN A 219 5.20 10.41 -6.62
CA GLN A 219 4.67 10.30 -5.27
C GLN A 219 5.56 9.36 -4.44
N PHE A 220 6.13 9.89 -3.36
CA PHE A 220 6.82 9.10 -2.37
C PHE A 220 5.83 8.61 -1.31
N ILE A 221 6.02 7.39 -0.84
CA ILE A 221 5.20 6.79 0.22
C ILE A 221 6.14 6.38 1.35
N LEU A 222 5.91 6.88 2.56
CA LEU A 222 6.68 6.45 3.72
C LEU A 222 5.84 5.49 4.58
N GLN A 223 6.38 4.29 4.83
CA GLN A 223 5.74 3.36 5.76
C GLN A 223 5.82 3.91 7.20
N VAL A 224 4.69 3.93 7.89
CA VAL A 224 4.54 4.50 9.23
C VAL A 224 4.40 3.39 10.25
N ASN A 225 5.35 3.32 11.16
CA ASN A 225 5.37 2.39 12.28
C ASN A 225 6.29 2.90 13.40
N ARG A 226 6.49 2.08 14.44
CA ARG A 226 7.34 2.44 15.58
C ARG A 226 8.80 2.70 15.20
N GLN A 227 9.35 2.03 14.18
CA GLN A 227 10.73 2.23 13.75
C GLN A 227 10.89 3.51 12.93
N THR A 228 9.88 3.86 12.11
CA THR A 228 9.95 5.01 11.20
C THR A 228 9.43 6.32 11.79
N LYS A 229 8.80 6.29 12.97
CA LYS A 229 8.15 7.46 13.60
C LYS A 229 9.02 8.73 13.65
N ASP A 230 10.32 8.59 13.93
CA ASP A 230 11.23 9.74 14.11
C ASP A 230 11.59 10.43 12.80
N LEU A 231 11.28 9.79 11.66
CA LEU A 231 11.33 10.36 10.32
C LEU A 231 9.92 10.72 9.83
N ALA A 232 8.95 9.82 10.01
CA ALA A 232 7.60 9.97 9.48
C ALA A 232 6.81 11.11 10.13
N PHE A 233 6.85 11.26 11.45
CA PHE A 233 6.03 12.27 12.12
C PHE A 233 6.48 13.70 11.80
N PRO A 234 7.78 14.05 11.79
CA PRO A 234 8.21 15.36 11.31
C PRO A 234 7.81 15.66 9.86
N LEU A 235 7.70 14.64 9.00
CA LEU A 235 7.21 14.78 7.63
C LEU A 235 5.68 14.89 7.55
N MET A 236 4.95 14.37 8.53
CA MET A 236 3.50 14.53 8.62
C MET A 236 3.11 15.91 9.17
N ASP A 237 3.94 16.47 10.06
CA ASP A 237 3.71 17.79 10.66
C ASP A 237 3.89 18.92 9.63
N ASP A 238 4.76 18.72 8.63
CA ASP A 238 4.98 19.63 7.50
C ASP A 238 5.07 18.80 6.20
N PRO A 239 3.93 18.38 5.62
CA PRO A 239 3.92 17.45 4.50
C PRO A 239 4.30 18.11 3.17
N LEU A 240 5.08 17.38 2.38
CA LEU A 240 5.36 17.74 0.99
C LEU A 240 4.18 17.35 0.08
N PRO A 241 3.88 18.10 -1.00
CA PRO A 241 2.74 17.82 -1.87
C PRO A 241 2.75 16.44 -2.52
N ASN A 242 3.93 15.88 -2.75
CA ASN A 242 4.12 14.56 -3.36
C ASN A 242 4.46 13.46 -2.34
N LEU A 243 4.13 13.66 -1.06
CA LEU A 243 4.36 12.68 0.00
C LEU A 243 3.04 12.07 0.49
N ALA A 244 3.03 10.75 0.59
CA ALA A 244 1.97 9.93 1.12
C ALA A 244 2.47 9.04 2.25
N PHE A 245 1.56 8.50 3.05
CA PHE A 245 1.92 7.69 4.21
C PHE A 245 1.14 6.38 4.26
N LEU A 246 1.85 5.26 4.44
CA LEU A 246 1.25 3.94 4.57
C LEU A 246 1.29 3.49 6.03
N TYR A 247 0.12 3.35 6.66
CA TYR A 247 0.04 2.77 7.99
C TYR A 247 0.19 1.25 7.96
N ASP A 248 1.33 0.77 8.48
CA ASP A 248 1.60 -0.66 8.65
C ASP A 248 2.45 -0.90 9.91
N SER A 249 1.77 -1.17 11.03
CA SER A 249 2.44 -1.50 12.29
C SER A 249 3.19 -2.84 12.25
N SER A 250 2.85 -3.71 11.30
CA SER A 250 3.47 -5.04 11.18
C SER A 250 4.78 -5.00 10.39
N MET A 251 5.10 -3.89 9.72
CA MET A 251 6.32 -3.72 8.92
C MET A 251 6.44 -4.77 7.79
N GLY A 252 5.32 -5.15 7.18
CA GLY A 252 5.26 -6.19 6.15
C GLY A 252 5.17 -7.63 6.69
N CYS A 253 4.97 -7.84 8.01
CA CYS A 253 4.86 -9.18 8.58
C CYS A 253 3.45 -9.81 8.47
N GLY A 254 2.53 -9.19 7.72
CA GLY A 254 1.20 -9.75 7.47
C GLY A 254 0.29 -9.82 8.70
N ARG A 255 0.53 -8.99 9.72
CA ARG A 255 -0.27 -9.01 10.96
C ARG A 255 -1.30 -7.89 10.98
N THR A 256 -2.55 -8.25 11.19
CA THR A 256 -3.65 -7.28 11.32
C THR A 256 -3.52 -6.51 12.63
N PRO A 257 -3.53 -5.17 12.62
CA PRO A 257 -3.51 -4.39 13.85
C PRO A 257 -4.82 -4.54 14.61
N SER A 258 -4.78 -4.48 15.95
CA SER A 258 -5.99 -4.48 16.77
C SER A 258 -6.86 -3.24 16.53
N ARG A 259 -6.25 -2.11 16.15
CA ARG A 259 -6.92 -0.86 15.83
C ARG A 259 -6.27 -0.15 14.64
N ARG A 260 -7.09 0.38 13.75
CA ARG A 260 -6.64 1.22 12.63
C ARG A 260 -6.33 2.64 13.13
N PRO A 261 -5.16 3.23 12.80
CA PRO A 261 -4.84 4.58 13.21
C PRO A 261 -5.74 5.60 12.52
N VAL A 262 -6.05 6.68 13.24
CA VAL A 262 -6.74 7.85 12.70
C VAL A 262 -5.77 8.56 11.74
N PRO A 263 -6.17 8.86 10.50
CA PRO A 263 -5.31 9.55 9.55
C PRO A 263 -5.00 10.97 10.03
N ILE A 264 -3.85 11.50 9.62
CA ILE A 264 -3.50 12.90 9.89
C ILE A 264 -4.49 13.85 9.23
N GLY A 265 -4.71 15.00 9.87
CA GLY A 265 -5.71 15.99 9.47
C GLY A 265 -5.36 16.82 8.23
N HIS A 266 -4.13 16.74 7.72
CA HIS A 266 -3.65 17.65 6.67
C HIS A 266 -4.38 17.40 5.33
N PRO A 267 -4.93 18.44 4.70
CA PRO A 267 -5.59 18.30 3.40
C PRO A 267 -4.55 18.01 2.30
N GLY A 268 -4.91 17.21 1.31
CA GLY A 268 -4.00 16.83 0.21
C GLY A 268 -2.96 15.75 0.55
N VAL A 269 -2.87 15.26 1.79
CA VAL A 269 -1.99 14.12 2.11
C VAL A 269 -2.74 12.80 1.89
N HIS A 270 -2.16 11.94 1.04
CA HIS A 270 -2.72 10.64 0.72
C HIS A 270 -2.36 9.63 1.82
N ILE A 271 -3.32 8.79 2.22
CA ILE A 271 -3.12 7.81 3.30
C ILE A 271 -3.49 6.39 2.87
N GLY A 272 -2.61 5.45 3.20
CA GLY A 272 -2.78 4.03 2.96
C GLY A 272 -2.94 3.22 4.23
N TYR A 273 -3.62 2.09 4.14
CA TYR A 273 -3.69 1.09 5.20
C TYR A 273 -3.22 -0.28 4.71
N ALA A 274 -2.24 -0.86 5.40
CA ALA A 274 -1.77 -2.23 5.18
C ALA A 274 -1.69 -3.01 6.50
N GLY A 275 -1.04 -4.17 6.48
CA GLY A 275 -0.86 -5.02 7.66
C GLY A 275 -2.01 -6.02 7.82
N GLY A 276 -1.74 -7.27 7.42
CA GLY A 276 -2.63 -8.43 7.56
C GLY A 276 -3.97 -8.34 6.83
N LEU A 277 -4.16 -7.32 5.98
CA LEU A 277 -5.36 -7.17 5.17
C LEU A 277 -5.42 -8.25 4.09
N GLY A 278 -6.60 -8.78 3.81
CA GLY A 278 -6.81 -9.71 2.70
C GLY A 278 -8.23 -10.23 2.59
N PRO A 279 -8.50 -11.16 1.65
CA PRO A 279 -9.85 -11.66 1.36
C PRO A 279 -10.62 -12.22 2.56
N HIS A 280 -9.92 -12.66 3.61
CA HIS A 280 -10.52 -13.27 4.78
C HIS A 280 -11.04 -12.25 5.81
N ASN A 281 -10.57 -11.00 5.77
CA ASN A 281 -10.93 -9.96 6.75
C ASN A 281 -11.25 -8.59 6.12
N LEU A 282 -11.23 -8.47 4.79
CA LEU A 282 -11.35 -7.21 4.06
C LEU A 282 -12.55 -6.37 4.50
N ARG A 283 -13.75 -6.98 4.55
CA ARG A 283 -14.99 -6.29 4.95
C ARG A 283 -14.89 -5.65 6.34
N ASP A 284 -14.40 -6.40 7.32
CA ASP A 284 -14.30 -5.93 8.70
C ASP A 284 -13.21 -4.88 8.86
N GLU A 285 -12.10 -5.04 8.16
CA GLU A 285 -11.02 -4.05 8.16
C GLU A 285 -11.41 -2.76 7.45
N LEU A 286 -12.17 -2.81 6.35
CA LEU A 286 -12.73 -1.63 5.69
C LEU A 286 -13.68 -0.87 6.62
N ARG A 287 -14.50 -1.57 7.43
CA ARG A 287 -15.34 -0.92 8.45
C ARG A 287 -14.50 -0.20 9.51
N LYS A 288 -13.41 -0.84 9.98
CA LYS A 288 -12.48 -0.22 10.94
C LYS A 288 -11.76 0.99 10.35
N ILE A 289 -11.31 0.90 9.10
CA ILE A 289 -10.67 1.99 8.37
C ILE A 289 -11.65 3.16 8.21
N THR A 290 -12.86 2.88 7.72
CA THR A 290 -13.94 3.87 7.60
C THR A 290 -14.18 4.58 8.92
N THR A 291 -14.32 3.83 10.01
CA THR A 291 -14.49 4.39 11.36
C THR A 291 -13.32 5.29 11.76
N ALA A 292 -12.08 4.88 11.48
CA ALA A 292 -10.89 5.69 11.78
C ALA A 292 -10.85 7.00 10.97
N VAL A 293 -11.21 6.93 9.68
CA VAL A 293 -11.25 8.08 8.77
C VAL A 293 -12.34 9.06 9.17
N MET A 294 -13.57 8.60 9.45
CA MET A 294 -14.68 9.44 9.89
C MET A 294 -14.38 10.16 11.21
N ASN A 295 -13.73 9.46 12.16
CA ASN A 295 -13.28 10.05 13.42
C ASN A 295 -12.23 11.16 13.25
N SER A 296 -11.50 11.19 12.13
CA SER A 296 -10.54 12.28 11.85
C SER A 296 -11.24 13.55 11.37
N GLN A 297 -12.28 13.41 10.55
CA GLN A 297 -13.02 14.53 9.97
C GLN A 297 -13.74 15.33 11.07
N GLN A 298 -14.29 14.62 12.07
CA GLN A 298 -14.91 15.26 13.24
C GLN A 298 -13.91 16.06 14.10
N ARG A 299 -12.64 15.64 14.18
CA ARG A 299 -11.62 16.37 14.96
C ARG A 299 -11.06 17.58 14.22
N GLY A 300 -10.88 17.48 12.90
CA GLY A 300 -10.44 18.60 12.06
C GLY A 300 -11.42 19.77 12.11
N ALA A 301 -12.73 19.45 12.04
CA ALA A 301 -13.79 20.45 12.17
C ALA A 301 -13.86 21.10 13.56
N GLY A 302 -13.27 20.53 14.61
CA GLY A 302 -13.30 21.11 15.96
C GLY A 302 -12.25 22.20 16.20
N CYS A 303 -11.03 22.02 15.71
CA CYS A 303 -9.91 22.93 16.01
C CYS A 303 -9.92 24.22 15.19
N GLU A 304 -10.27 24.15 13.90
CA GLU A 304 -10.32 25.34 13.05
C GLU A 304 -11.55 26.21 13.34
N PHE A 305 -12.66 25.58 13.72
CA PHE A 305 -13.91 26.27 14.04
C PHE A 305 -13.81 27.09 15.34
N ILE A 306 -13.13 26.55 16.36
CA ILE A 306 -12.88 27.27 17.63
C ILE A 306 -11.91 28.45 17.40
N ASN A 307 -10.89 28.29 16.57
CA ASN A 307 -9.92 29.36 16.28
C ASN A 307 -10.48 30.44 15.34
N ALA A 308 -11.36 30.10 14.39
CA ALA A 308 -12.02 31.07 13.51
C ALA A 308 -13.06 31.91 14.27
N LEU A 309 -13.86 31.29 15.14
CA LEU A 309 -14.80 31.98 16.04
C LEU A 309 -14.08 32.93 17.01
N ALA A 310 -12.90 32.55 17.51
CA ALA A 310 -12.12 33.38 18.42
C ALA A 310 -11.51 34.64 17.76
N ASN A 311 -11.32 34.64 16.43
CA ASN A 311 -10.61 35.71 15.71
C ASN A 311 -11.52 36.54 14.78
N GLY A 312 -12.83 36.29 14.75
CA GLY A 312 -13.80 37.08 13.96
C GLY A 312 -13.54 37.07 12.46
N MET A 313 -12.83 36.05 11.95
CA MET A 313 -12.57 35.89 10.52
C MET A 313 -13.71 35.12 9.86
N ASP A 314 -14.14 35.58 8.69
CA ASP A 314 -15.02 34.79 7.82
C ASP A 314 -14.32 33.46 7.51
N LEU A 315 -15.04 32.35 7.77
CA LEU A 315 -14.55 31.01 7.50
C LEU A 315 -14.23 30.92 6.00
N PRO A 316 -12.98 30.61 5.59
CA PRO A 316 -12.76 30.23 4.21
C PRO A 316 -13.65 29.02 3.94
N GLN A 317 -14.41 29.06 2.85
CA GLN A 317 -15.02 27.86 2.30
C GLN A 317 -13.87 26.93 1.90
N MET A 318 -13.40 26.12 2.86
CA MET A 318 -12.54 25.00 2.53
C MET A 318 -13.43 24.01 1.82
N GLU A 319 -13.40 24.06 0.49
CA GLU A 319 -13.82 22.93 -0.33
C GLU A 319 -13.17 21.67 0.28
N PRO A 320 -13.95 20.62 0.61
CA PRO A 320 -13.40 19.41 1.17
C PRO A 320 -12.39 18.85 0.17
N GLN A 321 -11.10 19.09 0.40
CA GLN A 321 -10.06 18.50 -0.43
C GLN A 321 -10.12 16.99 -0.19
N GLU A 322 -10.52 16.27 -1.24
CA GLU A 322 -10.84 14.86 -1.20
C GLU A 322 -9.61 14.08 -0.74
N ARG A 323 -9.64 13.59 0.50
CA ARG A 323 -8.57 12.75 1.02
C ARG A 323 -8.65 11.39 0.34
N THR A 324 -7.68 11.08 -0.50
CA THR A 324 -7.60 9.77 -1.13
C THR A 324 -7.12 8.73 -0.12
N ILE A 325 -7.91 7.67 0.05
CA ILE A 325 -7.57 6.53 0.91
C ILE A 325 -7.28 5.32 0.03
N TRP A 326 -6.17 4.63 0.26
CA TRP A 326 -5.90 3.36 -0.39
C TRP A 326 -5.69 2.23 0.62
N ILE A 327 -5.79 1.00 0.14
CA ILE A 327 -5.46 -0.20 0.90
C ILE A 327 -4.35 -0.96 0.20
N ASP A 328 -3.51 -1.66 0.95
CA ASP A 328 -2.39 -2.44 0.41
C ASP A 328 -2.32 -3.82 1.08
N MET A 329 -2.12 -4.84 0.25
CA MET A 329 -2.16 -6.26 0.62
C MET A 329 -0.97 -6.98 -0.01
N GLU A 330 -0.34 -7.88 0.75
CA GLU A 330 0.84 -8.62 0.29
C GLU A 330 0.72 -10.10 0.65
N SER A 331 1.05 -10.48 1.88
CA SER A 331 1.09 -11.87 2.33
C SER A 331 -0.21 -12.67 2.15
N SER A 332 -1.37 -12.02 2.20
CA SER A 332 -2.68 -12.65 2.00
C SER A 332 -2.99 -12.97 0.54
N LEU A 333 -2.21 -12.43 -0.38
CA LEU A 333 -2.27 -12.67 -1.83
C LEU A 333 -1.22 -13.70 -2.27
N ARG A 334 -0.65 -14.43 -1.32
CA ARG A 334 0.40 -15.43 -1.56
C ARG A 334 -0.13 -16.80 -1.19
N ARG A 335 0.32 -17.82 -1.93
CA ARG A 335 0.13 -19.23 -1.56
C ARG A 335 1.43 -20.00 -1.71
N VAL A 336 1.50 -21.17 -1.10
CA VAL A 336 2.55 -22.14 -1.42
C VAL A 336 2.03 -23.02 -2.55
N ASP A 337 2.73 -23.02 -3.68
CA ASP A 337 2.44 -23.94 -4.78
C ASP A 337 2.59 -25.39 -4.27
N PRO A 338 1.56 -26.25 -4.42
CA PRO A 338 1.58 -27.58 -3.83
C PRO A 338 2.61 -28.51 -4.50
N GLU A 339 2.94 -28.29 -5.77
CA GLU A 339 3.85 -29.14 -6.54
C GLU A 339 5.30 -28.69 -6.35
N ALA A 340 5.57 -27.42 -6.60
CA ALA A 340 6.90 -26.83 -6.49
C ALA A 340 7.32 -26.53 -5.04
N LYS A 341 6.35 -26.49 -4.10
CA LYS A 341 6.56 -26.08 -2.70
C LYS A 341 7.19 -24.69 -2.55
N THR A 342 6.90 -23.80 -3.50
CA THR A 342 7.42 -22.44 -3.56
C THR A 342 6.33 -21.44 -3.20
N ASP A 343 6.74 -20.34 -2.57
CA ASP A 343 5.86 -19.20 -2.31
C ASP A 343 5.62 -18.44 -3.63
N VAL A 344 4.36 -18.33 -4.04
CA VAL A 344 3.94 -17.75 -5.33
C VAL A 344 2.86 -16.70 -5.13
N PHE A 345 2.76 -15.78 -6.08
CA PHE A 345 1.72 -14.77 -6.12
C PHE A 345 0.40 -15.35 -6.63
N ASP A 346 -0.69 -15.18 -5.88
CA ASP A 346 -1.97 -15.84 -6.11
C ASP A 346 -3.00 -14.86 -6.71
N ILE A 347 -3.20 -14.97 -8.02
CA ILE A 347 -4.19 -14.17 -8.76
C ILE A 347 -5.62 -14.50 -8.33
N ASP A 348 -5.91 -15.73 -7.88
CA ASP A 348 -7.25 -16.08 -7.41
C ASP A 348 -7.60 -15.30 -6.13
N GLN A 349 -6.61 -15.07 -5.26
CA GLN A 349 -6.81 -14.22 -4.08
C GLN A 349 -7.05 -12.77 -4.47
N CYS A 350 -6.37 -12.26 -5.49
CA CYS A 350 -6.61 -10.91 -6.02
C CYS A 350 -8.05 -10.77 -6.55
N ASN A 351 -8.52 -11.75 -7.33
CA ASN A 351 -9.90 -11.78 -7.82
C ASN A 351 -10.94 -11.85 -6.69
N ARG A 352 -10.64 -12.58 -5.61
CA ARG A 352 -11.50 -12.59 -4.42
C ARG A 352 -11.57 -11.23 -3.73
N VAL A 353 -10.47 -10.48 -3.67
CA VAL A 353 -10.49 -9.09 -3.17
C VAL A 353 -11.38 -8.23 -4.06
N ILE A 354 -11.15 -8.27 -5.37
CA ILE A 354 -11.90 -7.47 -6.35
C ILE A 354 -13.41 -7.74 -6.22
N GLY A 355 -13.81 -9.02 -6.24
CA GLY A 355 -15.22 -9.40 -6.10
C GLY A 355 -15.86 -8.88 -4.81
N GLN A 356 -15.16 -8.95 -3.68
CA GLN A 356 -15.65 -8.39 -2.42
C GLN A 356 -15.78 -6.87 -2.44
N LEU A 357 -14.87 -6.15 -3.11
CA LEU A 357 -14.96 -4.70 -3.24
C LEU A 357 -16.14 -4.29 -4.12
N CYS A 358 -16.36 -5.02 -5.21
CA CYS A 358 -17.55 -4.86 -6.08
C CYS A 358 -18.84 -5.09 -5.29
N ASP A 359 -18.93 -6.20 -4.54
CA ASP A 359 -20.10 -6.54 -3.71
C ASP A 359 -20.40 -5.50 -2.64
N LEU A 360 -19.36 -4.85 -2.13
CA LEU A 360 -19.48 -3.79 -1.12
C LEU A 360 -19.77 -2.40 -1.71
N GLY A 361 -19.64 -2.23 -3.03
CA GLY A 361 -19.79 -0.93 -3.69
C GLY A 361 -18.73 0.10 -3.27
N VAL A 362 -17.51 -0.35 -2.95
CA VAL A 362 -16.41 0.50 -2.43
C VAL A 362 -15.32 0.69 -3.49
N LEU A 363 -15.72 0.65 -4.76
CA LEU A 363 -14.81 0.89 -5.87
C LEU A 363 -14.43 2.38 -5.92
N PRO A 364 -13.23 2.73 -6.41
CA PRO A 364 -12.86 4.12 -6.60
C PRO A 364 -13.78 4.87 -7.55
N ALA A 365 -13.88 6.18 -7.36
CA ALA A 365 -14.94 7.06 -7.91
C ALA A 365 -15.05 7.14 -9.45
N ASP A 366 -14.30 6.34 -10.21
CA ASP A 366 -14.22 6.38 -11.68
C ASP A 366 -14.67 5.08 -12.39
N GLU A 367 -15.25 4.09 -11.68
CA GLU A 367 -15.74 2.83 -12.28
C GLU A 367 -17.26 2.62 -12.29
#